data_AF-A0A922DCP2-F1
#
_entry.id   AF-A0A922DCP2-F1
#
_cell.length_a   1.000
_cell.length_b   1.000
_cell.length_c   1.000
_cell.angle_alpha   90.00
_cell.angle_beta   90.00
_cell.angle_gamma   90.00
#
_symmetry.space_group_name_H-M   'P 1'
#
loop_
_entity.id
_entity.type
_entity.pdbx_description
1 polymer ?
#
loop_
_entity_poly.entity_id
_entity_poly.type
_entity_poly.pdbx_seq_one_letter_code
_entity_poly.pdbx_strand_id
1 'polypeptide(L)'
;MSLIPSSFWGRRSDVFDPFSLEIWDPFKNFPLSSSVPGSQFARENSAFVNSRVDWKETPEAHVFKADLPGLKKEEVKVEVEDDRVLQISGERNVEKEDKTDTWHRVERSSGKFLRRFRLPENAKMDHVKAAIENGVLTVTVPKSEVKKPDVKAIEISG
;
A
#
# COMPACT_ATOMS: atom_id res chain seq x y z
N MET A 1 23.00 20.71 32.97
CA MET A 1 22.16 19.52 33.28
C MET A 1 20.72 20.01 33.31
N SER A 2 19.72 19.48 32.61
CA SER A 2 19.45 18.15 32.00
C SER A 2 18.56 18.37 30.76
N LEU A 3 18.90 17.82 29.59
CA LEU A 3 18.36 16.58 29.02
C LEU A 3 16.82 16.51 28.98
N ILE A 4 16.24 16.89 27.83
CA ILE A 4 14.86 16.59 27.44
C ILE A 4 14.89 15.28 26.65
N PRO A 5 14.12 14.24 27.04
CA PRO A 5 14.20 12.94 26.40
C PRO A 5 13.42 12.91 25.09
N SER A 6 14.04 12.32 24.07
CA SER A 6 13.47 11.93 22.80
C SER A 6 12.39 10.84 22.98
N SER A 7 11.12 11.22 22.83
CA SER A 7 10.01 10.26 22.77
C SER A 7 9.86 9.70 21.35
N PHE A 8 10.67 8.68 21.07
CA PHE A 8 10.41 7.65 20.05
C PHE A 8 9.11 6.91 20.43
N TRP A 9 8.00 7.14 19.72
CA TRP A 9 6.80 6.29 19.83
C TRP A 9 6.26 5.97 18.43
N GLY A 10 5.99 4.67 18.25
CA GLY A 10 5.86 4.00 16.96
C GLY A 10 4.64 4.40 16.15
N ARG A 11 4.93 4.77 14.89
CA ARG A 11 3.97 4.91 13.81
C ARG A 11 3.51 3.51 13.42
N ARG A 12 2.32 3.06 13.84
CA ARG A 12 1.68 1.89 13.21
C ARG A 12 1.44 2.26 11.75
N SER A 13 2.22 1.68 10.86
CA SER A 13 2.23 2.00 9.44
C SER A 13 1.17 1.16 8.73
N ASP A 14 0.22 1.80 8.04
CA ASP A 14 -0.74 1.17 7.10
C ASP A 14 -0.02 0.66 5.82
N VAL A 15 1.11 -0.01 6.01
CA VAL A 15 1.95 -0.56 4.95
C VAL A 15 1.66 -2.05 4.90
N PHE A 16 1.15 -2.53 3.78
CA PHE A 16 0.98 -3.96 3.57
C PHE A 16 2.35 -4.61 3.38
N ASP A 17 2.72 -5.54 4.27
CA ASP A 17 3.99 -6.26 4.24
C ASP A 17 3.76 -7.78 4.37
N PRO A 18 3.75 -8.53 3.24
CA PRO A 18 3.55 -9.97 3.24
C PRO A 18 4.77 -10.75 3.76
N PHE A 19 5.90 -10.07 3.97
CA PHE A 19 7.14 -10.66 4.46
C PHE A 19 7.35 -10.39 5.95
N SER A 20 6.44 -9.66 6.60
CA SER A 20 6.48 -9.46 8.04
C SER A 20 6.19 -10.77 8.78
N LEU A 21 7.00 -11.05 9.81
CA LEU A 21 6.75 -12.15 10.76
C LEU A 21 5.47 -11.94 11.60
N GLU A 22 4.77 -10.80 11.46
CA GLU A 22 3.50 -10.52 12.14
C GLU A 22 2.29 -11.23 11.51
N ILE A 23 2.41 -11.72 10.27
CA ILE A 23 1.35 -12.50 9.59
C ILE A 23 1.17 -13.91 10.20
N TRP A 24 2.17 -14.42 10.93
CA TRP A 24 2.16 -15.74 11.58
C TRP A 24 2.29 -15.61 13.11
N ASP A 25 1.43 -14.83 13.75
CA ASP A 25 1.24 -14.92 15.20
C ASP A 25 -0.25 -15.22 15.51
N PRO A 26 -0.60 -16.50 15.79
CA PRO A 26 -1.99 -16.92 15.98
C PRO A 26 -2.66 -16.34 17.24
N PHE A 27 -1.93 -15.60 18.08
CA PHE A 27 -2.44 -15.00 19.31
C PHE A 27 -2.64 -13.48 19.26
N LYS A 28 -2.20 -12.79 18.19
CA LYS A 28 -2.38 -11.33 18.06
C LYS A 28 -3.67 -10.90 17.36
N ASN A 29 -4.38 -11.82 16.70
CA ASN A 29 -5.64 -11.55 16.01
C ASN A 29 -6.89 -11.98 16.78
N PHE A 30 -6.77 -12.36 18.06
CA PHE A 30 -7.95 -12.65 18.91
C PHE A 30 -8.41 -11.37 19.62
N PRO A 31 -9.67 -10.94 19.47
CA PRO A 31 -10.14 -9.67 20.01
C PRO A 31 -10.45 -9.84 21.50
N LEU A 32 -9.46 -9.65 22.38
CA LEU A 32 -9.69 -9.73 23.82
C LEU A 32 -8.87 -8.68 24.60
N SER A 33 -9.30 -7.42 24.49
CA SER A 33 -9.22 -6.41 25.56
C SER A 33 -10.05 -5.19 25.12
N SER A 34 -11.35 -5.17 25.42
CA SER A 34 -11.96 -4.50 26.58
C SER A 34 -11.78 -2.97 26.61
N SER A 35 -12.78 -2.28 26.06
CA SER A 35 -13.37 -1.03 26.58
C SER A 35 -12.46 0.12 27.03
N VAL A 36 -12.28 1.12 26.15
CA VAL A 36 -12.10 2.53 26.55
C VAL A 36 -13.06 3.40 25.72
N PRO A 37 -14.08 4.02 26.34
CA PRO A 37 -14.93 5.00 25.69
C PRO A 37 -14.26 6.38 25.72
N GLY A 38 -14.20 7.04 24.57
CA GLY A 38 -13.76 8.44 24.47
C GLY A 38 -12.28 8.60 24.16
N SER A 39 -11.95 8.53 22.88
CA SER A 39 -10.96 9.46 22.34
C SER A 39 -11.49 10.01 21.03
N GLN A 40 -11.82 11.30 21.09
CA GLN A 40 -12.06 12.16 19.95
C GLN A 40 -10.74 12.27 19.18
N PHE A 41 -10.41 11.26 18.37
CA PHE A 41 -9.41 11.44 17.33
C PHE A 41 -10.12 11.87 16.05
N ALA A 42 -9.66 13.02 15.59
CA ALA A 42 -10.31 13.85 14.62
C ALA A 42 -10.71 13.07 13.37
N ARG A 43 -11.92 13.41 12.95
CA ARG A 43 -12.49 13.26 11.63
C ARG A 43 -11.54 13.89 10.59
N GLU A 44 -10.50 13.17 10.21
CA GLU A 44 -9.74 13.40 8.97
C GLU A 44 -9.92 12.20 8.03
N ASN A 45 -11.14 11.66 8.00
CA ASN A 45 -11.58 10.85 6.87
C ASN A 45 -11.84 11.80 5.68
N SER A 46 -10.79 12.31 5.03
CA SER A 46 -10.92 12.56 3.59
C SER A 46 -11.34 11.22 3.00
N ALA A 47 -12.49 11.15 2.32
CA ALA A 47 -13.06 9.91 1.82
C ALA A 47 -11.99 9.13 1.04
N PHE A 48 -11.34 8.18 1.70
CA PHE A 48 -10.31 7.36 1.07
C PHE A 48 -11.05 6.48 0.08
N VAL A 49 -10.97 6.84 -1.20
CA VAL A 49 -11.54 6.01 -2.25
C VAL A 49 -10.78 4.69 -2.19
N ASN A 50 -11.51 3.59 -2.04
CA ASN A 50 -10.91 2.27 -2.00
C ASN A 50 -10.44 1.88 -3.41
N SER A 51 -9.27 2.37 -3.81
CA SER A 51 -8.57 1.88 -5.00
C SER A 51 -8.16 0.44 -4.74
N ARG A 52 -8.77 -0.49 -5.48
CA ARG A 52 -8.41 -1.91 -5.43
C ARG A 52 -7.06 -2.09 -6.10
N VAL A 53 -6.19 -2.83 -5.45
CA VAL A 53 -4.84 -3.11 -5.96
C VAL A 53 -4.57 -4.59 -5.83
N ASP A 54 -4.19 -5.21 -6.93
CA ASP A 54 -3.66 -6.56 -6.97
C ASP A 54 -2.14 -6.52 -6.96
N TRP A 55 -1.52 -7.41 -6.20
CA TRP A 55 -0.08 -7.62 -6.20
C TRP A 55 0.22 -9.06 -6.60
N LYS A 56 0.96 -9.23 -7.70
CA LYS A 56 1.51 -10.53 -8.10
C LYS A 56 3.03 -10.51 -8.11
N GLU A 57 3.60 -11.67 -7.83
CA GLU A 57 5.03 -11.91 -7.90
C GLU A 57 5.34 -12.87 -9.05
N THR A 58 6.32 -12.51 -9.88
CA THR A 58 6.88 -13.36 -10.94
C THR A 58 8.34 -13.68 -10.61
N PRO A 59 9.00 -14.63 -11.28
CA PRO A 59 10.42 -14.88 -11.05
C PRO A 59 11.31 -13.63 -11.24
N GLU A 60 10.91 -12.72 -12.14
CA GLU A 60 11.72 -11.57 -12.56
C GLU A 60 11.31 -10.25 -11.90
N ALA A 61 10.07 -10.11 -11.42
CA ALA A 61 9.54 -8.84 -10.93
C ALA A 61 8.33 -9.00 -9.98
N HIS A 62 8.10 -7.97 -9.17
CA HIS A 62 6.79 -7.71 -8.55
C HIS A 62 5.97 -6.80 -9.46
N VAL A 63 4.69 -7.13 -9.64
CA VAL A 63 3.78 -6.36 -10.49
C VAL A 63 2.53 -6.00 -9.69
N PHE A 64 2.27 -4.71 -9.57
CA PHE A 64 1.10 -4.14 -8.91
C PHE A 64 0.14 -3.63 -9.99
N LYS A 65 -1.15 -3.93 -9.85
CA LYS A 65 -2.21 -3.44 -10.73
C LYS A 65 -3.28 -2.73 -9.91
N ALA A 66 -3.52 -1.46 -10.20
CA ALA A 66 -4.51 -0.66 -9.49
C ALA A 66 -5.60 -0.15 -10.45
N ASP A 67 -6.86 -0.35 -10.07
CA ASP A 67 -8.00 0.13 -10.85
C ASP A 67 -8.23 1.63 -10.57
N LEU A 68 -7.86 2.45 -11.54
CA LEU A 68 -7.91 3.91 -11.48
C LEU A 68 -8.72 4.50 -12.65
N PRO A 69 -9.98 4.07 -12.89
CA PRO A 69 -10.77 4.58 -14.00
C PRO A 69 -11.01 6.08 -13.87
N GLY A 70 -10.95 6.78 -15.01
CA GLY A 70 -11.19 8.23 -15.11
C GLY A 70 -10.04 9.12 -14.65
N LEU A 71 -8.95 8.55 -14.12
CA LEU A 71 -7.76 9.31 -13.71
C LEU A 71 -6.75 9.39 -14.83
N LYS A 72 -6.16 10.57 -15.00
CA LYS A 72 -5.04 10.79 -15.91
C LYS A 72 -3.71 10.50 -15.20
N LYS A 73 -2.65 10.28 -15.98
CA LYS A 73 -1.30 10.00 -15.44
C LYS A 73 -0.77 11.12 -14.54
N GLU A 74 -1.19 12.36 -14.79
CA GLU A 74 -0.77 13.53 -14.01
C GLU A 74 -1.47 13.61 -12.64
N GLU A 75 -2.57 12.88 -12.46
CA GLU A 75 -3.37 12.87 -11.22
C GLU A 75 -2.97 11.71 -10.29
N VAL A 76 -2.02 10.88 -10.71
CA VAL A 76 -1.53 9.69 -9.99
C VAL A 76 -0.04 9.84 -9.73
N LYS A 77 0.36 9.63 -8.48
CA LYS A 77 1.74 9.68 -8.04
C LYS A 77 2.20 8.30 -7.57
N VAL A 78 3.34 7.85 -8.08
CA VAL A 78 3.99 6.59 -7.69
C VAL A 78 5.38 6.93 -7.17
N GLU A 79 5.66 6.53 -5.93
CA GLU A 79 6.91 6.85 -5.24
C GLU A 79 7.46 5.59 -4.55
N VAL A 80 8.78 5.55 -4.38
CA VAL A 80 9.43 4.56 -3.52
C VAL A 80 10.18 5.32 -2.44
N GLU A 81 9.84 5.05 -1.18
CA GLU A 81 10.50 5.62 -0.01
C GLU A 81 11.75 4.81 0.36
N ASP A 82 12.70 5.43 1.08
CA ASP A 82 14.00 4.84 1.44
C ASP A 82 13.88 3.51 2.22
N ASP A 83 12.77 3.30 2.92
CA ASP A 83 12.48 2.08 3.67
C ASP A 83 11.89 0.95 2.81
N ARG A 84 12.03 1.05 1.48
CA ARG A 84 11.53 0.10 0.47
C ARG A 84 10.01 0.04 0.40
N VAL A 85 9.35 1.16 0.65
CA VAL A 85 7.89 1.24 0.57
C VAL A 85 7.47 1.84 -0.76
N LEU A 86 6.79 1.05 -1.58
CA LEU A 86 6.09 1.52 -2.77
C LEU A 86 4.80 2.22 -2.33
N GLN A 87 4.67 3.48 -2.71
CA GLN A 87 3.51 4.31 -2.45
C GLN A 87 2.80 4.66 -3.76
N ILE A 88 1.49 4.39 -3.82
CA ILE A 88 0.61 4.79 -4.91
C ILE A 88 -0.45 5.72 -4.33
N SER A 89 -0.50 6.95 -4.82
CA SER A 89 -1.44 7.97 -4.35
C SER A 89 -2.05 8.79 -5.48
N GLY A 90 -3.14 9.46 -5.20
CA GLY A 90 -3.83 10.34 -6.16
C GLY A 90 -5.16 10.84 -5.62
N GLU A 91 -5.88 11.59 -6.44
CA GLU A 91 -7.18 12.15 -6.08
C GLU A 91 -8.15 12.03 -7.25
N ARG A 92 -9.31 11.40 -7.00
CA ARG A 92 -10.43 11.40 -7.94
C ARG A 92 -11.35 12.57 -7.61
N ASN A 93 -11.30 13.58 -8.47
CA ASN A 93 -12.19 14.72 -8.38
C ASN A 93 -13.63 14.35 -8.74
N VAL A 94 -14.59 15.01 -8.10
CA VAL A 94 -15.98 15.00 -8.54
C VAL A 94 -16.05 15.80 -9.85
N GLU A 95 -16.76 15.30 -10.85
CA GLU A 95 -17.06 16.08 -12.06
C GLU A 95 -17.74 17.39 -11.67
N LYS A 96 -17.37 18.50 -12.31
CA LYS A 96 -17.96 19.80 -12.02
C LYS A 96 -19.46 19.74 -12.27
N GLU A 97 -20.24 19.94 -11.22
CA GLU A 97 -21.70 19.98 -11.27
C GLU A 97 -22.14 21.32 -11.87
N ASP A 98 -22.84 21.28 -13.01
CA ASP A 98 -23.54 22.46 -13.52
C ASP A 98 -24.82 22.66 -12.70
N LYS A 99 -25.14 23.92 -12.38
CA LYS A 99 -26.31 24.28 -11.54
C LYS A 99 -27.66 23.88 -12.14
N THR A 100 -27.68 23.44 -13.39
CA THR A 100 -28.85 23.00 -14.13
C THR A 100 -29.09 21.49 -14.06
N ASP A 101 -28.16 20.72 -13.50
CA ASP A 101 -28.20 19.26 -13.60
C ASP A 101 -29.01 18.64 -12.44
N THR A 102 -29.87 17.68 -12.77
CA THR A 102 -30.62 16.89 -11.77
C THR A 102 -30.01 15.49 -11.68
N TRP A 103 -29.36 15.21 -10.55
CA TRP A 103 -28.79 13.90 -10.26
C TRP A 103 -29.86 12.95 -9.73
N HIS A 104 -30.18 11.91 -10.51
CA HIS A 104 -31.09 10.86 -10.05
C HIS A 104 -30.40 9.84 -9.13
N ARG A 105 -29.09 9.61 -9.31
CA ARG A 105 -28.29 8.68 -8.51
C ARG A 105 -26.79 8.93 -8.70
N VAL A 106 -26.02 8.84 -7.61
CA VAL A 106 -24.56 8.91 -7.61
C VAL A 106 -24.00 7.71 -6.85
N GLU A 107 -23.29 6.83 -7.55
CA GLU A 107 -22.65 5.65 -6.95
C GLU A 107 -21.11 5.72 -6.98
N ARG A 108 -20.57 6.52 -7.91
CA ARG A 108 -19.13 6.69 -8.07
C ARG A 108 -18.58 7.42 -6.86
N SER A 109 -17.56 6.86 -6.22
CA SER A 109 -16.84 7.49 -5.13
C SER A 109 -15.79 8.46 -5.66
N SER A 110 -15.63 9.57 -4.94
CA SER A 110 -14.64 10.62 -5.17
C SER A 110 -13.81 10.85 -3.91
N GLY A 111 -12.58 11.32 -4.08
CA GLY A 111 -11.67 11.59 -2.97
C GLY A 111 -10.25 11.11 -3.23
N LYS A 112 -9.42 11.30 -2.22
CA LYS A 112 -8.00 10.92 -2.24
C LYS A 112 -7.84 9.43 -2.00
N PHE A 113 -6.77 8.85 -2.52
CA PHE A 113 -6.38 7.48 -2.18
C PHE A 113 -4.89 7.39 -1.91
N LEU A 114 -4.54 6.45 -1.04
CA LEU A 114 -3.16 6.12 -0.67
C LEU A 114 -3.07 4.61 -0.44
N ARG A 115 -2.11 3.97 -1.10
CA ARG A 115 -1.78 2.55 -0.94
C ARG A 115 -0.29 2.42 -0.78
N ARG A 116 0.15 1.70 0.26
CA ARG A 116 1.56 1.50 0.59
C ARG A 116 1.87 0.02 0.69
N PHE A 117 2.92 -0.42 0.02
CA PHE A 117 3.37 -1.80 -0.03
C PHE A 117 4.85 -1.89 0.32
N ARG A 118 5.21 -2.74 1.27
CA ARG A 118 6.62 -3.00 1.55
C ARG A 118 7.17 -3.96 0.49
N LEU A 119 8.23 -3.53 -0.17
CA LEU A 119 8.94 -4.34 -1.15
C LEU A 119 9.97 -5.24 -0.45
N PRO A 120 10.19 -6.46 -0.95
CA PRO A 120 11.23 -7.33 -0.43
C PRO A 120 12.63 -6.81 -0.75
N GLU A 121 13.62 -7.36 -0.06
CA GLU A 121 15.00 -6.89 -0.14
C GLU A 121 15.63 -7.02 -1.53
N ASN A 122 15.15 -7.99 -2.31
CA ASN A 122 15.61 -8.24 -3.67
C ASN A 122 14.95 -7.33 -4.71
N ALA A 123 14.16 -6.32 -4.35
CA ALA A 123 13.59 -5.38 -5.31
C ALA A 123 14.61 -4.33 -5.79
N LYS A 124 14.71 -4.12 -7.11
CA LYS A 124 15.53 -3.06 -7.73
C LYS A 124 14.75 -1.75 -7.81
N MET A 125 14.84 -0.94 -6.77
CA MET A 125 14.07 0.30 -6.62
C MET A 125 14.38 1.36 -7.69
N ASP A 126 15.61 1.41 -8.22
CA ASP A 126 16.02 2.38 -9.25
C ASP A 126 15.45 2.07 -10.65
N HIS A 127 14.88 0.88 -10.83
CA HIS A 127 14.40 0.37 -12.13
C HIS A 127 12.88 0.19 -12.17
N VAL A 128 12.15 0.85 -11.26
CA VAL A 128 10.68 0.79 -11.22
C VAL A 128 10.10 1.48 -12.46
N LYS A 129 9.10 0.83 -13.06
CA LYS A 129 8.34 1.36 -14.21
C LYS A 129 6.86 1.42 -13.88
N ALA A 130 6.20 2.47 -14.32
CA ALA A 130 4.76 2.64 -14.17
C ALA A 130 4.11 3.05 -15.49
N ALA A 131 2.95 2.48 -15.79
CA ALA A 131 2.15 2.82 -16.97
C ALA A 131 0.67 2.76 -16.61
N ILE A 132 -0.14 3.64 -17.22
CA ILE A 132 -1.60 3.61 -17.10
C ILE A 132 -2.18 3.33 -18.47
N GLU A 133 -2.95 2.26 -18.59
CA GLU A 133 -3.63 1.87 -19.82
C GLU A 133 -5.07 1.46 -19.48
N ASN A 134 -6.05 1.99 -20.23
CA ASN A 134 -7.47 1.67 -20.07
C ASN A 134 -7.99 1.86 -18.62
N GLY A 135 -7.47 2.85 -17.89
CA GLY A 135 -7.85 3.12 -16.50
C GLY A 135 -7.23 2.18 -15.47
N VAL A 136 -6.23 1.36 -15.85
CA VAL A 136 -5.50 0.48 -14.94
C VAL A 136 -4.05 0.93 -14.87
N LEU A 137 -3.57 1.26 -13.66
CA LEU A 137 -2.17 1.51 -13.38
C LEU A 137 -1.45 0.17 -13.19
N THR A 138 -0.37 -0.04 -13.94
CA THR A 138 0.55 -1.16 -13.74
C THR A 138 1.90 -0.61 -13.27
N VAL A 139 2.34 -1.02 -12.08
CA VAL A 139 3.67 -0.72 -11.55
C VAL A 139 4.49 -2.01 -11.53
N THR A 140 5.64 -2.00 -12.21
CA THR A 140 6.56 -3.15 -12.30
C THR A 140 7.84 -2.82 -11.57
N VAL A 141 8.18 -3.65 -10.59
CA VAL A 141 9.38 -3.55 -9.76
C VAL A 141 10.26 -4.76 -10.05
N PRO A 142 11.34 -4.62 -10.84
CA PRO A 142 12.24 -5.72 -11.17
C PRO A 142 12.92 -6.30 -9.92
N LYS A 143 13.26 -7.58 -9.97
CA LYS A 143 14.04 -8.26 -8.94
C LYS A 143 15.52 -8.28 -9.27
N SER A 144 16.34 -8.26 -8.25
CA SER A 144 17.75 -8.62 -8.28
C SER A 144 17.88 -10.12 -8.50
N GLU A 145 18.88 -10.51 -9.31
CA GLU A 145 19.23 -11.91 -9.47
C GLU A 145 19.74 -12.44 -8.13
N VAL A 146 18.86 -13.10 -7.38
CA VAL A 146 19.23 -13.82 -6.18
C VAL A 146 19.68 -15.20 -6.61
N LYS A 147 20.91 -15.59 -6.27
CA LYS A 147 21.38 -16.97 -6.46
C LYS A 147 20.37 -17.90 -5.78
N LYS A 148 19.83 -18.87 -6.53
CA LYS A 148 18.93 -19.87 -5.95
C LYS A 148 19.66 -20.52 -4.76
N PRO A 149 19.04 -20.62 -3.58
CA PRO A 149 19.68 -21.25 -2.45
C PRO A 149 19.97 -22.71 -2.79
N ASP A 150 21.20 -23.16 -2.54
CA ASP A 150 21.55 -24.58 -2.67
C ASP A 150 20.76 -25.36 -1.61
N VAL A 151 19.83 -26.19 -2.07
CA VAL A 151 19.06 -27.07 -1.20
C VAL A 151 19.99 -28.17 -0.70
N LYS A 152 20.30 -28.17 0.59
CA LYS A 152 21.07 -29.24 1.23
C LYS A 152 20.11 -30.31 1.75
N ALA A 153 20.29 -31.55 1.30
CA ALA A 153 19.63 -32.69 1.91
C ALA A 153 20.17 -32.89 3.33
N ILE A 154 19.28 -33.06 4.30
CA ILE A 154 19.63 -33.35 5.69
C ILE A 154 19.38 -34.85 5.90
N GLU A 155 20.42 -35.61 6.23
CA GLU A 155 20.27 -37.01 6.61
C GLU A 155 19.59 -37.13 7.98
N ILE A 156 18.63 -38.03 8.10
CA ILE A 156 17.95 -38.34 9.36
C ILE A 156 18.72 -39.48 10.03
N SER A 157 19.36 -39.21 11.17
CA SER A 157 19.99 -40.25 12.00
C SER A 157 18.97 -40.89 12.95
N GLY A 158 19.06 -42.22 13.13
CA GLY A 158 18.34 -43.01 14.13
C GLY A 158 19.28 -43.84 14.97
#